data_AF-A0A7J8ZJX9-F1
#
_entry.id   AF-A0A7J8ZJX9-F1
#
_cell.length_a   1.000
_cell.length_b   1.000
_cell.length_c   1.000
_cell.angle_alpha   90.00
_cell.angle_beta   90.00
_cell.angle_gamma   90.00
#
_symmetry.space_group_name_H-M   'P 1'
#
loop_
_entity.id
_entity.type
_entity.pdbx_description
1 polymer ?
#
loop_
_entity_poly.entity_id
_entity_poly.type
_entity_poly.pdbx_seq_one_letter_code
_entity_poly.pdbx_strand_id
1 'polypeptide(L)' 'MAIHLPRIISSKKVPKGYFAVYVGENHKRFVIPVSFLNQPSFQDLLGMSQEEFGYSHPTG' A
#
# COMPACT_ATOMS: atom_id res chain seq x y z
N MET A 1 25.70 0.44 -27.06
CA MET A 1 24.76 1.49 -26.62
C MET A 1 23.39 0.85 -26.46
N ALA A 2 23.02 0.46 -25.24
CA ALA A 2 21.72 -0.14 -24.98
C ALA A 2 20.70 0.98 -24.82
N ILE A 3 19.73 1.02 -25.73
CA ILE A 3 18.58 1.90 -25.68
C ILE A 3 17.85 1.71 -24.34
N HIS A 4 17.77 2.77 -23.52
CA HIS A 4 16.87 2.80 -22.38
C HIS A 4 15.43 2.78 -22.90
N LEU A 5 14.85 1.59 -23.01
CA LEU A 5 13.41 1.45 -23.18
C LEU A 5 12.77 2.13 -21.96
N PRO A 6 11.80 3.07 -22.13
CA PRO A 6 11.12 3.66 -21.00
C PRO A 6 10.51 2.50 -20.23
N ARG A 7 10.99 2.29 -19.01
CA ARG A 7 10.54 1.23 -18.11
C ARG A 7 9.01 1.31 -18.09
N ILE A 8 8.36 0.40 -18.81
CA ILE A 8 6.92 0.22 -18.77
C ILE A 8 6.59 -0.07 -17.30
N ILE A 9 6.17 0.97 -16.59
CA ILE A 9 5.69 0.84 -15.23
C ILE A 9 4.33 0.19 -15.42
N SER A 10 4.31 -1.14 -15.39
CA SER A 10 3.06 -1.90 -15.25
C SER A 10 2.28 -1.22 -14.15
N SER A 11 1.03 -0.82 -14.43
CA SER A 11 0.14 -0.11 -13.50
C SER A 11 -0.04 -0.86 -12.16
N LYS A 12 0.40 -2.11 -12.09
CA LYS A 12 0.41 -2.96 -10.90
C LYS A 12 1.68 -2.86 -10.04
N LYS A 13 2.81 -2.35 -10.54
CA LYS A 13 4.05 -2.29 -9.77
C LYS A 13 4.04 -1.13 -8.77
N VAL A 14 4.14 -1.47 -7.49
CA VAL A 14 4.38 -0.50 -6.42
C VAL A 14 5.87 -0.12 -6.45
N PRO A 15 6.23 1.16 -6.52
CA PRO A 15 7.63 1.59 -6.42
C PRO A 15 8.23 1.23 -5.05
N LYS A 16 9.54 1.04 -4.98
CA LYS A 16 10.25 0.84 -3.71
C LYS A 16 10.03 2.05 -2.80
N GLY A 17 9.73 1.82 -1.51
CA GLY A 17 9.42 2.89 -0.56
C GLY A 17 7.96 3.37 -0.61
N TYR A 18 7.09 2.66 -1.32
CA TYR A 18 5.65 2.88 -1.34
C TYR A 18 4.91 1.58 -1.03
N PHE A 19 3.66 1.68 -0.63
CA PHE A 19 2.75 0.55 -0.46
C PHE A 19 1.40 0.86 -1.10
N ALA A 20 0.62 -0.19 -1.38
CA ALA A 20 -0.72 -0.06 -1.96
C ALA A 20 -1.78 -0.22 -0.87
N VAL A 21 -2.77 0.65 -0.85
CA VAL A 21 -3.97 0.56 -0.02
C VAL A 21 -5.21 0.53 -0.91
N TYR A 22 -6.25 -0.17 -0.48
CA TYR A 22 -7.52 -0.28 -1.19
C TYR A 22 -8.60 0.36 -0.33
N VAL A 23 -9.37 1.28 -0.91
CA VAL A 23 -10.35 2.09 -0.16
C VAL A 23 -11.73 2.03 -0.80
N GLY A 24 -12.75 1.92 0.05
CA GLY A 24 -14.16 1.89 -0.33
C GLY A 24 -14.59 0.55 -0.92
N GLU A 25 -15.89 0.43 -1.20
CA GLU A 25 -16.54 -0.81 -1.69
C GLU A 25 -15.98 -1.29 -3.04
N ASN A 26 -15.57 -0.35 -3.89
CA ASN A 26 -14.96 -0.65 -5.20
C ASN A 26 -13.48 -1.03 -5.11
N HIS A 27 -12.91 -1.17 -3.90
CA HIS A 27 -11.50 -1.45 -3.65
C HIS A 27 -10.59 -0.57 -4.52
N LYS A 28 -10.81 0.75 -4.47
CA LYS A 28 -10.01 1.67 -5.28
C LYS A 28 -8.59 1.68 -4.74
N ARG A 29 -7.63 1.40 -5.62
CA ARG A 29 -6.21 1.30 -5.24
C ARG A 29 -5.53 2.66 -5.20
N PHE A 30 -4.83 2.93 -4.11
CA PHE A 30 -3.94 4.06 -3.92
C PHE A 30 -2.52 3.57 -3.63
N VAL A 31 -1.52 4.30 -4.08
CA VAL A 31 -0.11 4.00 -3.80
C VAL A 31 0.46 5.16 -3.00
N ILE A 32 0.83 4.91 -1.74
CA ILE A 32 1.25 5.94 -0.80
C ILE A 32 2.66 5.65 -0.25
N PRO A 33 3.44 6.69 0.11
CA PRO A 33 4.78 6.52 0.65
C PRO A 33 4.78 5.75 1.97
N VAL A 34 5.80 4.93 2.21
CA VAL A 34 5.98 4.22 3.50
C VAL A 34 6.13 5.17 4.69
N SER A 35 6.53 6.42 4.46
CA SER A 35 6.61 7.46 5.50
C SER A 35 5.28 7.72 6.21
N PHE A 36 4.15 7.40 5.58
CA PHE A 36 2.83 7.50 6.22
C PHE A 36 2.68 6.52 7.39
N LEU A 37 3.39 5.39 7.39
CA LEU A 37 3.37 4.43 8.50
C LEU A 37 3.94 5.01 9.81
N ASN A 38 4.68 6.11 9.72
CA ASN A 38 5.23 6.83 10.88
C ASN A 38 4.36 8.02 11.31
N GLN A 39 3.24 8.29 10.63
CA GLN A 39 2.31 9.33 11.08
C GLN A 39 1.43 8.78 12.21
N PRO A 40 1.30 9.48 13.36
CA PRO A 40 0.51 9.02 14.49
C PRO A 40 -0.93 8.66 14.09
N SER A 41 -1.59 9.51 13.30
CA SER A 41 -2.95 9.28 12.81
C SER A 41 -3.09 8.02 11.96
N PHE A 42 -2.06 7.65 11.21
CA PHE A 42 -2.06 6.41 10.43
C PHE A 42 -1.85 5.20 11.34
N GLN A 43 -1.02 5.33 12.38
CA GLN A 43 -0.83 4.27 13.37
C GLN A 43 -2.10 4.03 14.19
N ASP A 44 -2.79 5.10 14.58
CA ASP A 44 -4.10 5.01 15.24
C ASP A 44 -5.12 4.27 14.35
N LEU A 45 -5.18 4.62 13.05
CA LEU A 45 -6.02 3.93 12.08
C LEU A 45 -5.69 2.43 11.97
N LEU A 46 -4.40 2.08 11.93
CA LEU A 46 -3.94 0.69 11.89
C LEU A 46 -4.29 -0.05 13.19
N GLY A 47 -4.20 0.61 14.35
CA GLY A 47 -4.60 0.07 15.64
C GLY A 47 -6.10 -0.22 15.69
N MET A 48 -6.95 0.72 15.25
CA MET A 48 -8.39 0.51 15.12
C MET A 48 -8.72 -0.63 14.16
N SER A 49 -8.00 -0.71 13.04
CA SER A 49 -8.18 -1.78 12.05
C SER A 49 -7.80 -3.16 12.63
N GLN A 50 -6.75 -3.23 13.44
CA GLN A 50 -6.38 -4.45 14.16
C GLN A 50 -7.47 -4.86 15.15
N GLU A 51 -8.04 -3.94 15.91
CA GLU A 51 -9.10 -4.27 16.88
C GLU A 51 -10.35 -4.85 16.19
N GLU A 52 -10.75 -4.25 15.06
CA GLU A 52 -11.93 -4.68 14.30
C GLU A 52 -11.70 -5.99 13.52
N PHE A 53 -10.59 -6.09 12.79
CA PHE A 53 -10.37 -7.20 11.83
C PHE A 53 -9.35 -8.24 12.31
N GLY A 54 -8.63 -7.96 13.39
CA GLY A 54 -7.55 -8.81 13.89
C GLY A 54 -6.36 -8.91 12.93
N TYR A 55 -5.36 -9.69 13.34
CA TYR A 55 -4.24 -10.08 12.47
C TYR A 55 -4.40 -11.47 11.84
N SER A 56 -5.50 -12.16 12.16
CA SER A 56 -5.77 -13.50 11.64
C SER A 56 -6.30 -13.41 10.21
N HIS A 57 -5.40 -13.14 9.27
CA HIS A 57 -5.68 -13.33 7.86
C HIS A 57 -5.16 -14.72 7.48
N PRO A 58 -5.98 -15.63 6.93
CA PRO A 58 -5.58 -16.99 6.58
C PRO A 58 -4.57 -17.08 5.41
N THR A 59 -3.92 -15.98 5.05
CA THR A 59 -3.01 -15.89 3.90
C THR A 59 -1.57 -15.78 4.40
N GLY A 60 -0.97 -16.95 4.63
CA GLY A 60 0.47 -17.17 4.50
C GLY A 60 0.82 -17.54 3.07
#